data_AF-A0A089I807-F1
#
_entry.id   AF-A0A089I807-F1
#
_cell.length_a   1.000
_cell.length_b   1.000
_cell.length_c   1.000
_cell.angle_alpha   90.00
_cell.angle_beta   90.00
_cell.angle_gamma   90.00
#
_symmetry.space_group_name_H-M   'P 1'
#
loop_
_entity.id
_entity.type
_entity.pdbx_description
1 polymer ?
#
loop_
_entity_poly.entity_id
_entity_poly.type
_entity_poly.pdbx_seq_one_letter_code
_entity_poly.pdbx_strand_id
1 'polypeptide(L)'
;MQISEIETQINQLQYELNTENQHGGLRDNAKVANLEEKIAELTAELDKPEVDPVIARGEEEIELFGVPLGAYFTTIADHVAVRSVVISAFRQLIQEKKDIEEGYNKLSEASEAESQRLSEIIEAKDTEIATLKAALYESKLQAEDHATKRDNASNELQEAKKTIDELNDKIAAATAPKAPARTNLDGAETVKKEKRVIHSVVYEGKWNEQFKAILADTEEEIKDYTLYKDIKYTEVTAEKAIPFRTEYLAAQQSDVSDEDHSYDIPDQNSDATTEEVTYTAPAFRDTEEDTTEGAATGLVAETSTMAGSTVTREEFEELKARVAQIEYVRSVA
;
A
#
# COMPACT_ATOMS: atom_id res chain seq x y z
N MET A 1 60.67 44.78 -10.78
CA MET A 1 62.00 44.20 -10.50
C MET A 1 61.98 43.85 -9.03
N GLN A 2 62.30 42.61 -8.66
CA GLN A 2 62.26 42.23 -7.25
C GLN A 2 63.38 42.96 -6.50
N ILE A 3 63.16 43.33 -5.23
CA ILE A 3 64.16 44.03 -4.39
C ILE A 3 65.53 43.31 -4.45
N SER A 4 65.51 41.98 -4.40
CA SER A 4 66.72 41.14 -4.51
C SER A 4 67.46 41.27 -5.85
N GLU A 5 66.76 41.57 -6.95
CA GLU A 5 67.37 41.80 -8.26
C GLU A 5 68.05 43.18 -8.31
N ILE A 6 67.44 44.20 -7.70
CA ILE A 6 68.01 45.56 -7.59
C ILE A 6 69.29 45.52 -6.74
N GLU A 7 69.26 44.86 -5.58
CA GLU A 7 70.42 44.70 -4.71
C GLU A 7 71.57 43.96 -5.43
N THR A 8 71.24 42.93 -6.20
CA THR A 8 72.24 42.18 -6.99
C THR A 8 72.87 43.07 -8.06
N GLN A 9 72.07 43.89 -8.74
CA GLN A 9 72.57 44.84 -9.75
C GLN A 9 73.41 45.96 -9.15
N ILE A 10 73.03 46.52 -8.00
CA ILE A 10 73.83 47.52 -7.29
C ILE A 10 75.20 46.92 -6.91
N ASN A 11 75.23 45.71 -6.36
CA ASN A 11 76.48 45.05 -6.00
C ASN A 11 77.39 44.78 -7.20
N GLN A 12 76.81 44.41 -8.35
CA GLN A 12 77.56 44.24 -9.60
C GLN A 12 78.12 45.57 -10.10
N LEU A 13 77.32 46.64 -10.12
CA LEU A 13 77.77 47.97 -10.55
C LEU A 13 78.82 48.56 -9.60
N GLN A 14 78.72 48.31 -8.29
CA GLN A 14 79.73 48.71 -7.31
C GLN A 14 81.06 47.96 -7.52
N TYR A 15 81.00 46.67 -7.88
CA TYR A 15 82.19 45.91 -8.24
C TYR A 15 82.86 46.45 -9.52
N GLU A 16 82.06 46.78 -10.54
CA GLU A 16 82.56 47.39 -11.78
C GLU A 16 83.17 48.79 -11.53
N LEU A 17 82.53 49.61 -10.70
CA LEU A 17 83.04 50.92 -10.30
C LEU A 17 84.38 50.80 -9.56
N ASN A 18 84.50 49.83 -8.65
CA ASN A 18 85.75 49.57 -7.95
C ASN A 18 86.86 49.10 -8.90
N THR A 19 86.52 48.24 -9.86
CA THR A 19 87.46 47.78 -10.89
C THR A 19 87.93 48.95 -11.76
N GLU A 20 87.02 49.82 -12.17
CA GLU A 20 87.34 51.01 -12.97
C GLU A 20 88.21 52.01 -12.19
N ASN A 21 87.94 52.21 -10.90
CA ASN A 21 88.77 53.05 -10.04
C ASN A 21 90.18 52.48 -9.80
N GLN A 22 90.36 51.16 -9.86
CA GLN A 22 91.67 50.52 -9.77
C GLN A 22 92.54 50.70 -11.03
N HIS A 23 91.97 51.15 -12.15
CA HIS A 23 92.75 51.48 -13.36
C HIS A 23 93.57 52.78 -13.25
N GLY A 24 93.45 53.52 -12.14
CA GLY A 24 94.33 54.64 -11.81
C GLY A 24 94.35 55.73 -12.89
N GLY A 25 95.52 56.01 -13.47
CA GLY A 25 95.68 57.06 -14.49
C GLY A 25 95.03 56.78 -15.85
N LEU A 26 94.56 55.55 -16.09
CA LEU A 26 93.82 55.16 -17.30
C LEU A 26 92.30 55.07 -17.06
N ARG A 27 91.84 55.52 -15.88
CA ARG A 27 90.43 55.52 -15.50
C ARG A 27 89.60 56.35 -16.47
N ASP A 28 88.52 55.77 -17.00
CA ASP A 28 87.54 56.52 -17.77
C ASP A 28 86.58 57.24 -16.81
N ASN A 29 86.82 58.54 -16.62
CA ASN A 29 85.98 59.37 -15.75
C ASN A 29 84.52 59.46 -16.21
N ALA A 30 84.24 59.32 -17.52
CA ALA A 30 82.86 59.31 -18.01
C ALA A 30 82.14 58.01 -17.62
N LYS A 31 82.87 56.89 -17.67
CA LYS A 31 82.35 55.59 -17.22
C LYS A 31 82.12 55.55 -15.71
N VAL A 32 83.02 56.11 -14.92
CA VAL A 32 82.86 56.26 -13.46
C VAL A 32 81.60 57.07 -13.14
N ALA A 33 81.42 58.24 -13.77
CA ALA A 33 80.24 59.07 -13.55
C ALA A 33 78.94 58.34 -13.92
N ASN A 34 78.93 57.57 -15.01
CA ASN A 34 77.76 56.78 -15.41
C ASN A 34 77.44 55.65 -14.41
N LEU A 35 78.47 54.99 -13.87
CA LEU A 35 78.31 53.94 -12.86
C LEU A 35 77.81 54.52 -11.54
N GLU A 36 78.34 55.66 -11.10
CA GLU A 36 77.88 56.37 -9.90
C GLU A 36 76.43 56.85 -10.05
N GLU A 37 76.06 57.39 -11.21
CA GLU A 37 74.69 57.81 -11.52
C GLU A 37 73.72 56.63 -11.47
N LYS A 38 74.07 55.50 -12.11
CA LYS A 38 73.22 54.28 -12.08
C LYS A 38 73.11 53.68 -10.68
N ILE A 39 74.19 53.68 -9.90
CA ILE A 39 74.13 53.22 -8.51
C ILE A 39 73.23 54.14 -7.70
N ALA A 40 73.34 55.46 -7.86
CA ALA A 40 72.50 56.43 -7.16
C ALA A 40 71.02 56.29 -7.58
N GLU A 41 70.74 56.09 -8.87
CA GLU A 41 69.40 55.86 -9.39
C GLU A 41 68.77 54.57 -8.82
N LEU A 42 69.50 53.45 -8.85
CA LEU A 42 69.02 52.19 -8.30
C LEU A 42 68.90 52.21 -6.77
N THR A 43 69.79 52.93 -6.07
CA THR A 43 69.70 53.13 -4.62
C THR A 43 68.49 53.99 -4.28
N ALA A 44 68.23 55.05 -5.04
CA ALA A 44 67.02 55.85 -4.88
C ALA A 44 65.74 55.06 -5.20
N GLU A 45 65.79 54.11 -6.13
CA GLU A 45 64.70 53.18 -6.41
C GLU A 45 64.47 52.18 -5.27
N LEU A 46 65.54 51.74 -4.59
CA LEU A 46 65.48 50.87 -3.41
C LEU A 46 64.95 51.61 -2.17
N ASP A 47 65.32 52.89 -2.01
CA ASP A 47 64.90 53.78 -0.92
C ASP A 47 63.50 54.36 -1.12
N LYS A 48 62.87 54.16 -2.30
CA LYS A 48 61.43 54.42 -2.44
C LYS A 48 60.73 53.48 -1.46
N PRO A 49 59.94 54.00 -0.49
CA PRO A 49 59.15 53.15 0.37
C PRO A 49 58.32 52.27 -0.56
N GLU A 50 58.48 50.95 -0.45
CA GLU A 50 57.61 50.00 -1.11
C GLU A 50 56.22 50.31 -0.55
N VAL A 51 55.47 51.14 -1.28
CA VAL A 51 54.09 51.46 -0.93
C VAL A 51 53.37 50.16 -1.16
N ASP A 52 53.24 49.41 -0.08
CA ASP A 52 52.46 48.18 -0.02
C ASP A 52 51.17 48.44 -0.80
N PRO A 53 50.86 47.70 -1.88
CA PRO A 53 49.72 47.96 -2.74
C PRO A 53 48.37 47.95 -1.98
N VAL A 54 48.35 47.54 -0.70
CA VAL A 54 47.24 47.71 0.25
C VAL A 54 46.97 49.19 0.60
N ILE A 55 47.99 50.04 0.64
CA ILE A 55 47.87 51.48 0.93
C ILE A 55 47.45 52.25 -0.33
N ALA A 56 47.99 51.89 -1.51
CA ALA A 56 47.67 52.57 -2.77
C ALA A 56 46.30 52.17 -3.37
N ARG A 57 45.79 50.95 -3.13
CA ARG A 57 44.40 50.57 -3.47
C ARG A 57 43.36 51.11 -2.48
N GLY A 58 43.76 51.97 -1.57
CA GLY A 58 42.93 52.51 -0.50
C GLY A 58 42.16 53.79 -0.83
N GLU A 59 41.93 54.12 -2.10
CA GLU A 59 41.29 55.38 -2.53
C GLU A 59 39.77 55.47 -2.31
N GLU A 60 39.13 54.44 -1.74
CA GLU A 60 37.83 54.62 -1.09
C GLU A 60 38.06 54.84 0.41
N GLU A 61 38.03 56.10 0.81
CA GLU A 61 37.89 56.45 2.20
C GLU A 61 36.53 55.93 2.68
N ILE A 62 36.54 55.04 3.68
CA ILE A 62 35.30 54.52 4.24
C ILE A 62 34.60 55.71 4.90
N GLU A 63 33.43 56.08 4.42
CA GLU A 63 32.63 57.11 5.07
C GLU A 63 31.79 56.48 6.18
N LEU A 64 32.01 56.91 7.42
CA LEU A 64 31.14 56.59 8.53
C LEU A 64 30.14 57.75 8.68
N PHE A 65 28.85 57.49 8.44
CA PHE A 65 27.79 58.52 8.50
C PHE A 65 28.02 59.73 7.57
N GLY A 66 28.60 59.51 6.39
CA GLY A 66 28.91 60.57 5.42
C GLY A 66 30.13 61.41 5.77
N VAL A 67 30.94 60.95 6.73
CA VAL A 67 32.22 61.57 7.08
C VAL A 67 33.35 60.55 6.86
N PRO A 68 34.42 60.95 6.16
CA PRO A 68 35.72 60.30 6.14
C PRO A 68 36.13 59.61 7.45
N LEU A 69 36.36 58.29 7.44
CA LEU A 69 36.80 57.55 8.64
C LEU A 69 38.07 58.17 9.25
N GLY A 70 38.97 58.71 8.42
CA GLY A 70 40.17 59.40 8.88
C GLY A 70 39.91 60.62 9.75
N ALA A 71 38.79 61.32 9.55
CA ALA A 71 38.43 62.51 10.32
C ALA A 71 38.08 62.23 11.79
N TYR A 72 37.83 60.96 12.14
CA TYR A 72 37.54 60.53 13.51
C TYR A 72 38.79 60.22 14.35
N PHE A 73 39.98 60.20 13.73
CA PHE A 73 41.22 59.81 14.39
C PHE A 73 42.24 60.95 14.40
N THR A 74 42.90 61.15 15.53
CA THR A 74 43.93 62.19 15.69
C THR A 74 45.30 61.74 15.19
N THR A 75 45.51 60.42 15.05
CA THR A 75 46.77 59.84 14.57
C THR A 75 46.52 58.92 13.39
N ILE A 76 47.50 58.86 12.48
CA ILE A 76 47.49 57.95 11.33
C ILE A 76 47.51 56.48 11.79
N ALA A 77 48.20 56.18 12.89
CA ALA A 77 48.29 54.83 13.43
C ALA A 77 46.92 54.30 13.87
N ASP A 78 46.12 55.12 14.57
CA ASP A 78 44.78 54.74 15.01
C ASP A 78 43.82 54.57 13.83
N HIS A 79 43.90 55.46 12.84
CA HIS A 79 43.10 55.36 11.61
C HIS A 79 43.39 54.04 10.87
N VAL A 80 44.66 53.69 10.67
CA VAL A 80 45.06 52.44 9.98
C VAL A 80 44.61 51.21 10.77
N ALA A 81 44.78 51.22 12.09
CA ALA A 81 44.36 50.10 12.95
C ALA A 81 42.85 49.86 12.85
N VAL A 82 42.03 50.90 13.01
CA VAL A 82 40.56 50.75 12.92
C VAL A 82 40.12 50.39 11.51
N ARG A 83 40.69 51.01 10.48
CA ARG A 83 40.38 50.69 9.07
C ARG A 83 40.62 49.22 8.75
N SER A 84 41.70 48.63 9.25
CA SER A 84 42.02 47.21 9.02
C SER A 84 40.94 46.27 9.58
N VAL A 85 40.39 46.60 10.76
CA VAL A 85 39.32 45.83 11.41
C VAL A 85 38.00 46.03 10.67
N VAL A 86 37.65 47.27 10.32
CA VAL A 86 36.39 47.60 9.63
C VAL A 86 36.33 46.97 8.24
N ILE A 87 37.39 47.03 7.45
CA ILE A 87 37.45 46.39 6.12
C ILE A 87 37.26 44.87 6.25
N SER A 88 37.91 44.26 7.24
CA SER A 88 37.82 42.82 7.46
C SER A 88 36.40 42.40 7.84
N ALA A 89 35.75 43.14 8.75
CA ALA A 89 34.36 42.92 9.13
C ALA A 89 33.39 43.13 7.97
N PHE A 90 33.61 44.15 7.14
CA PHE A 90 32.76 44.42 5.97
C PHE A 90 32.88 43.32 4.90
N ARG A 91 34.11 42.83 4.64
CA ARG A 91 34.33 41.68 3.75
C ARG A 91 33.65 40.42 4.27
N GLN A 92 33.71 40.18 5.57
CA GLN A 92 33.00 39.07 6.19
C GLN A 92 31.48 39.21 5.99
N LEU A 93 30.92 40.40 6.21
CA LEU A 93 29.49 40.63 6.02
C LEU A 93 29.04 40.47 4.56
N ILE A 94 29.85 40.90 3.58
CA ILE A 94 29.59 40.63 2.16
C ILE A 94 29.59 39.12 1.88
N GLN A 95 30.54 38.39 2.46
CA GLN A 95 30.63 36.95 2.26
C GLN A 95 29.42 36.23 2.89
N GLU A 96 29.07 36.57 4.13
CA GLU A 96 27.88 36.03 4.80
C GLU A 96 26.60 36.33 4.02
N LYS A 97 26.45 37.55 3.50
CA LYS A 97 25.31 37.89 2.64
C LYS A 97 25.27 37.01 1.39
N LYS A 98 26.40 36.82 0.73
CA LYS A 98 26.49 35.97 -0.46
C LYS A 98 26.14 34.51 -0.15
N ASP A 99 26.63 33.99 0.97
CA ASP A 99 26.35 32.62 1.41
C ASP A 99 24.86 32.43 1.73
N ILE A 100 24.23 33.45 2.33
CA ILE A 100 22.78 33.47 2.59
C ILE A 100 21.98 33.51 1.28
N GLU A 101 22.36 34.36 0.32
CA GLU A 101 21.69 34.45 -0.98
C GLU A 101 21.82 33.14 -1.76
N GLU A 102 23.00 32.51 -1.77
CA GLU A 102 23.21 31.19 -2.38
C GLU A 102 22.39 30.10 -1.67
N GLY A 103 22.31 30.13 -0.34
CA GLY A 103 21.48 29.21 0.44
C GLY A 103 19.99 29.38 0.14
N TYR A 104 19.51 30.62 0.05
CA TYR A 104 18.13 30.93 -0.31
C TYR A 104 17.79 30.46 -1.73
N ASN A 105 18.66 30.70 -2.70
CA ASN A 105 18.43 30.26 -4.09
C ASN A 105 18.35 28.74 -4.18
N LYS A 106 19.27 28.01 -3.52
CA LYS A 106 19.22 26.54 -3.47
C LYS A 106 17.94 26.02 -2.81
N LEU A 107 17.50 26.67 -1.73
CA LEU A 107 16.26 26.29 -1.05
C LEU A 107 15.03 26.57 -1.92
N SER A 108 15.01 27.70 -2.64
CA SER A 108 13.96 28.05 -3.59
C SER A 108 13.88 27.03 -4.73
N GLU A 109 15.00 26.69 -5.35
CA GLU A 109 15.07 25.67 -6.40
C GLU A 109 14.60 24.29 -5.91
N ALA A 110 15.02 23.89 -4.70
CA ALA A 110 14.58 22.63 -4.11
C ALA A 110 13.07 22.62 -3.83
N SER A 111 12.52 23.73 -3.32
CA SER A 111 11.09 23.89 -3.06
C SER A 111 10.26 23.87 -4.35
N GLU A 112 10.75 24.49 -5.42
CA GLU A 112 10.09 24.46 -6.74
C GLU A 112 10.10 23.06 -7.33
N ALA A 113 11.23 22.35 -7.26
CA ALA A 113 11.34 20.98 -7.72
C ALA A 113 10.42 20.02 -6.95
N GLU A 114 10.31 20.18 -5.63
CA GLU A 114 9.39 19.40 -4.79
C GLU A 114 7.92 19.69 -5.13
N SER A 115 7.58 20.97 -5.38
CA SER A 115 6.23 21.37 -5.78
C SER A 115 5.83 20.79 -7.14
N GLN A 116 6.75 20.79 -8.11
CA GLN A 116 6.54 20.13 -9.41
C GLN A 116 6.33 18.63 -9.25
N ARG A 117 7.20 17.95 -8.48
CA ARG A 117 7.06 16.52 -8.20
C ARG A 117 5.73 16.17 -7.55
N LEU A 118 5.28 16.96 -6.57
CA LEU A 118 3.99 16.74 -5.91
C LEU A 118 2.83 16.93 -6.90
N SER A 119 2.94 17.90 -7.79
CA SER A 119 1.92 18.14 -8.83
C SER A 119 1.82 16.95 -9.80
N GLU A 120 2.95 16.40 -10.25
CA GLU A 120 2.99 15.20 -11.09
C GLU A 120 2.37 13.98 -10.40
N ILE A 121 2.63 13.80 -9.10
CA ILE A 121 2.05 12.71 -8.30
C ILE A 121 0.53 12.87 -8.21
N ILE A 122 0.03 14.09 -8.00
CA ILE A 122 -1.40 14.38 -7.93
C ILE A 122 -2.06 14.05 -9.27
N GLU A 123 -1.51 14.52 -10.40
CA GLU A 123 -2.05 14.24 -11.74
C GLU A 123 -2.09 12.73 -12.05
N ALA A 124 -1.03 12.00 -11.67
CA ALA A 124 -1.00 10.54 -11.82
C ALA A 124 -2.08 9.85 -10.99
N LYS A 125 -2.29 10.31 -9.74
CA LYS A 125 -3.33 9.77 -8.85
C LYS A 125 -4.74 10.10 -9.31
N ASP A 126 -4.97 11.30 -9.84
CA ASP A 126 -6.26 11.68 -10.41
C ASP A 126 -6.60 10.82 -11.64
N THR A 127 -5.59 10.54 -12.47
CA THR A 127 -5.73 9.63 -13.61
C THR A 127 -6.08 8.21 -13.13
N GLU A 128 -5.36 7.70 -12.13
CA GLU A 128 -5.63 6.38 -11.52
C GLU A 128 -7.06 6.32 -10.96
N ILE A 129 -7.49 7.33 -10.22
CA ILE A 129 -8.85 7.43 -9.67
C ILE A 129 -9.90 7.43 -10.80
N ALA A 130 -9.68 8.18 -11.88
CA ALA A 130 -10.59 8.19 -13.02
C ALA A 130 -10.70 6.80 -13.68
N THR A 131 -9.58 6.10 -13.86
CA THR A 131 -9.58 4.73 -14.41
C THR A 131 -10.30 3.74 -13.50
N LEU A 132 -10.08 3.81 -12.19
CA LEU A 132 -10.77 2.95 -11.21
C LEU A 132 -12.27 3.23 -11.17
N LYS A 133 -12.69 4.50 -11.27
CA LYS A 133 -14.10 4.86 -11.37
C LYS A 133 -14.76 4.28 -12.62
N ALA A 134 -14.08 4.33 -13.77
CA ALA A 134 -14.58 3.73 -15.01
C ALA A 134 -14.69 2.21 -14.90
N ALA A 135 -13.67 1.54 -14.36
CA ALA A 135 -13.68 0.09 -14.14
C ALA A 135 -14.79 -0.34 -13.16
N LEU A 136 -15.03 0.44 -12.11
CA LEU A 136 -16.10 0.18 -11.15
C LEU A 136 -17.49 0.34 -11.78
N TYR A 137 -17.67 1.34 -12.65
CA TYR A 137 -18.92 1.51 -13.40
C TYR A 137 -19.17 0.34 -14.34
N GLU A 138 -18.16 -0.07 -15.11
CA GLU A 138 -18.24 -1.24 -16.00
C GLU A 138 -18.55 -2.52 -15.23
N SER A 139 -17.87 -2.74 -14.09
CA SER A 139 -18.12 -3.91 -13.23
C SER A 139 -19.55 -3.94 -12.69
N LYS A 140 -20.12 -2.78 -12.33
CA LYS A 140 -21.54 -2.69 -11.92
C LYS A 140 -22.49 -3.05 -13.05
N LEU A 141 -22.24 -2.55 -14.26
CA LEU A 141 -23.05 -2.87 -15.43
C LEU A 141 -23.03 -4.37 -15.73
N GLN A 142 -21.86 -5.00 -15.66
CA GLN A 142 -21.71 -6.44 -15.83
C GLN A 142 -22.45 -7.23 -14.74
N ALA A 143 -22.39 -6.78 -13.48
CA ALA A 143 -23.12 -7.41 -12.39
C ALA A 143 -24.65 -7.35 -12.59
N GLU A 144 -25.17 -6.22 -13.07
CA GLU A 144 -26.60 -6.06 -13.40
C GLU A 144 -27.02 -6.95 -14.58
N ASP A 145 -26.21 -7.05 -15.64
CA ASP A 145 -26.45 -7.96 -16.77
C ASP A 145 -26.43 -9.43 -16.32
N HIS A 146 -25.47 -9.81 -15.48
CA HIS A 146 -25.41 -11.16 -14.90
C HIS A 146 -26.61 -11.46 -13.98
N ALA A 147 -27.05 -10.50 -13.17
CA ALA A 147 -28.24 -10.65 -12.34
C ALA A 147 -29.49 -10.85 -13.23
N THR A 148 -29.65 -10.06 -14.28
CA THR A 148 -30.75 -10.20 -15.24
C THR A 148 -30.74 -11.56 -15.93
N LYS A 149 -29.57 -12.04 -16.37
CA LYS A 149 -29.42 -13.36 -16.98
C LYS A 149 -29.76 -14.49 -16.01
N ARG A 150 -29.34 -14.39 -14.75
CA ARG A 150 -29.68 -15.35 -13.70
C ARG A 150 -31.18 -15.41 -13.46
N ASP A 151 -31.83 -14.25 -13.35
CA ASP A 151 -33.25 -14.17 -13.06
C ASP A 151 -34.08 -14.72 -14.24
N ASN A 152 -33.67 -14.44 -15.48
CA ASN A 152 -34.26 -15.03 -16.69
C ASN A 152 -34.09 -16.56 -16.71
N ALA A 153 -32.88 -17.08 -16.45
CA ALA A 153 -32.63 -18.51 -16.40
C ALA A 153 -33.42 -19.20 -15.28
N SER A 154 -33.59 -18.55 -14.14
CA SER A 154 -34.43 -19.03 -13.03
C SER A 154 -35.90 -19.15 -13.44
N ASN A 155 -36.43 -18.16 -14.17
CA ASN A 155 -37.79 -18.19 -14.68
C ASN A 155 -37.98 -19.31 -15.71
N GLU A 156 -37.07 -19.46 -16.67
CA GLU A 156 -37.09 -20.56 -17.64
C GLU A 156 -37.05 -21.94 -16.96
N LEU A 157 -36.24 -22.09 -15.90
CA LEU A 157 -36.16 -23.32 -15.12
C LEU A 157 -37.47 -23.62 -14.38
N GLN A 158 -38.12 -22.60 -13.80
CA GLN A 158 -39.43 -22.76 -13.17
C GLN A 158 -40.52 -23.16 -14.18
N GLU A 159 -40.53 -22.57 -15.38
CA GLU A 159 -41.45 -22.95 -16.45
C GLU A 159 -41.21 -24.38 -16.95
N ALA A 160 -39.95 -24.77 -17.12
CA ALA A 160 -39.58 -26.13 -17.49
C ALA A 160 -40.01 -27.14 -16.40
N LYS A 161 -39.79 -26.82 -15.12
CA LYS A 161 -40.25 -27.64 -13.99
C LYS A 161 -41.77 -27.82 -14.01
N LYS A 162 -42.52 -26.73 -14.16
CA LYS A 162 -43.98 -26.78 -14.27
C LYS A 162 -44.42 -27.67 -15.45
N THR A 163 -43.75 -27.56 -16.59
CA THR A 163 -44.04 -28.39 -17.76
C THR A 163 -43.76 -29.87 -17.50
N ILE A 164 -42.66 -30.19 -16.80
CA ILE A 164 -42.33 -31.55 -16.36
C ILE A 164 -43.41 -32.09 -15.42
N ASP A 165 -43.83 -31.30 -14.43
CA ASP A 165 -44.89 -31.69 -13.49
C ASP A 165 -46.21 -31.96 -14.23
N GLU A 166 -46.61 -31.09 -15.15
CA GLU A 166 -47.80 -31.30 -15.99
C GLU A 166 -47.69 -32.56 -16.88
N LEU A 167 -46.50 -32.88 -17.39
CA LEU A 167 -46.26 -34.10 -18.16
C LEU A 167 -46.31 -35.34 -17.28
N ASN A 168 -45.73 -35.28 -16.07
CA ASN A 168 -45.77 -36.36 -15.10
C ASN A 168 -47.21 -36.65 -14.65
N ASP A 169 -48.02 -35.62 -14.42
CA ASP A 169 -49.45 -35.75 -14.12
C ASP A 169 -50.21 -36.41 -15.28
N LYS A 170 -49.92 -36.01 -16.53
CA LYS A 170 -50.51 -36.64 -17.72
C LYS A 170 -50.10 -38.10 -17.87
N ILE A 171 -48.84 -38.42 -17.61
CA ILE A 171 -48.34 -39.81 -17.62
C ILE A 171 -49.08 -40.60 -16.53
N ALA A 172 -49.10 -40.11 -15.30
CA ALA A 172 -49.80 -40.74 -14.18
C ALA A 172 -51.29 -41.00 -14.51
N ALA A 173 -51.97 -40.02 -15.11
CA ALA A 173 -53.36 -40.16 -15.57
C ALA A 173 -53.52 -41.16 -16.74
N ALA A 174 -52.54 -41.29 -17.62
CA ALA A 174 -52.55 -42.25 -18.74
C ALA A 174 -52.20 -43.69 -18.30
N THR A 175 -51.33 -43.86 -17.31
CA THR A 175 -51.03 -45.13 -16.65
C THR A 175 -52.01 -45.48 -15.54
N ALA A 176 -52.91 -44.57 -15.15
CA ALA A 176 -54.00 -44.88 -14.25
C ALA A 176 -54.80 -46.03 -14.86
N PRO A 177 -54.97 -47.17 -14.15
CA PRO A 177 -55.66 -48.32 -14.67
C PRO A 177 -57.07 -47.88 -15.08
N LYS A 178 -57.37 -47.95 -16.39
CA LYS A 178 -58.73 -47.80 -16.89
C LYS A 178 -59.58 -48.74 -16.06
N ALA A 179 -60.53 -48.18 -15.29
CA ALA A 179 -61.47 -48.96 -14.51
C ALA A 179 -61.98 -50.10 -15.41
N PRO A 180 -61.78 -51.37 -15.02
CA PRO A 180 -62.17 -52.47 -15.87
C PRO A 180 -63.65 -52.31 -16.15
N ALA A 181 -64.00 -52.14 -17.44
CA ALA A 181 -65.37 -52.30 -17.86
C ALA A 181 -65.82 -53.64 -17.30
N ARG A 182 -66.83 -53.63 -16.43
CA ARG A 182 -67.34 -54.82 -15.75
C ARG A 182 -67.87 -55.79 -16.80
N THR A 183 -66.99 -56.60 -17.37
CA THR A 183 -67.36 -57.84 -18.04
C THR A 183 -67.29 -58.89 -16.96
N ASN A 184 -68.47 -59.38 -16.57
CA ASN A 184 -68.65 -60.51 -15.67
C ASN A 184 -67.87 -61.71 -16.20
N LEU A 185 -66.66 -61.95 -15.70
CA LEU A 185 -65.96 -63.21 -15.86
C LEU A 185 -64.94 -63.36 -14.73
N ASP A 186 -65.18 -64.39 -13.92
CA ASP A 186 -64.26 -64.95 -12.94
C ASP A 186 -62.85 -65.07 -13.53
N GLY A 187 -61.89 -64.42 -12.87
CA GLY A 187 -60.47 -64.53 -13.20
C GLY A 187 -59.66 -63.65 -12.27
N ALA A 188 -59.05 -64.26 -11.26
CA ALA A 188 -58.23 -63.59 -10.26
C ALA A 188 -57.19 -62.66 -10.90
N GLU A 189 -57.25 -61.36 -10.58
CA GLU A 189 -56.13 -60.45 -10.80
C GLU A 189 -54.94 -60.92 -9.96
N THR A 190 -53.97 -61.55 -10.62
CA THR A 190 -52.63 -61.73 -10.06
C THR A 190 -51.98 -60.36 -9.93
N VAL A 191 -52.22 -59.69 -8.81
CA VAL A 191 -51.31 -58.65 -8.30
C VAL A 191 -49.94 -59.31 -8.24
N LYS A 192 -48.99 -58.84 -9.06
CA LYS A 192 -47.58 -59.21 -8.93
C LYS A 192 -47.12 -58.74 -7.55
N LYS A 193 -47.25 -59.61 -6.55
CA LYS A 193 -46.64 -59.40 -5.24
C LYS A 193 -45.14 -59.32 -5.50
N GLU A 194 -44.56 -58.14 -5.30
CA GLU A 194 -43.10 -57.98 -5.33
C GLU A 194 -42.49 -59.01 -4.38
N LYS A 195 -41.61 -59.84 -4.92
CA LYS A 195 -41.01 -60.92 -4.14
C LYS A 195 -39.89 -60.32 -3.31
N ARG A 196 -40.00 -60.40 -1.99
CA ARG A 196 -38.90 -59.99 -1.10
C ARG A 196 -37.78 -61.02 -1.19
N VAL A 197 -36.54 -60.57 -1.17
CA VAL A 197 -35.37 -61.43 -1.30
C VAL A 197 -34.90 -61.84 0.09
N ILE A 198 -34.67 -63.13 0.31
CA ILE A 198 -34.26 -63.70 1.59
C ILE A 198 -33.02 -64.58 1.42
N HIS A 199 -32.23 -64.73 2.46
CA HIS A 199 -31.10 -65.68 2.50
C HIS A 199 -31.01 -66.38 3.87
N SER A 200 -30.13 -67.37 3.96
CA SER A 200 -29.83 -68.11 5.19
C SER A 200 -31.07 -68.71 5.88
N VAL A 201 -31.87 -69.47 5.12
CA VAL A 201 -33.09 -70.10 5.63
C VAL A 201 -32.74 -71.30 6.52
N VAL A 202 -33.25 -71.31 7.76
CA VAL A 202 -33.09 -72.38 8.74
C VAL A 202 -34.47 -72.87 9.19
N TYR A 203 -34.68 -74.19 9.16
CA TYR A 203 -35.90 -74.80 9.67
C TYR A 203 -35.79 -75.05 11.18
N GLU A 204 -36.64 -74.40 11.99
CA GLU A 204 -36.70 -74.58 13.44
C GLU A 204 -37.85 -75.55 13.80
N GLY A 205 -37.53 -76.84 13.91
CA GLY A 205 -38.52 -77.90 14.11
C GLY A 205 -38.54 -78.49 15.52
N LYS A 206 -39.62 -78.23 16.25
CA LYS A 206 -40.38 -79.12 17.18
C LYS A 206 -41.37 -78.24 17.95
N TRP A 207 -42.68 -78.39 17.68
CA TRP A 207 -43.83 -77.73 18.36
C TRP A 207 -44.40 -76.41 17.78
N ASN A 208 -43.78 -75.78 16.77
CA ASN A 208 -44.37 -74.73 15.91
C ASN A 208 -43.51 -74.62 14.63
N GLU A 209 -43.94 -75.25 13.54
CA GLU A 209 -43.14 -75.45 12.30
C GLU A 209 -42.84 -74.14 11.55
N GLN A 210 -41.83 -73.37 11.99
CA GLN A 210 -41.43 -72.11 11.36
C GLN A 210 -40.12 -72.23 10.60
N PHE A 211 -40.01 -71.47 9.51
CA PHE A 211 -38.74 -71.16 8.87
C PHE A 211 -38.26 -69.82 9.39
N LYS A 212 -37.00 -69.78 9.79
CA LYS A 212 -36.26 -68.56 10.11
C LYS A 212 -35.43 -68.17 8.89
N ALA A 213 -35.58 -66.95 8.41
CA ALA A 213 -34.84 -66.45 7.26
C ALA A 213 -34.36 -65.01 7.52
N ILE A 214 -33.35 -64.56 6.79
CA ILE A 214 -32.84 -63.19 6.88
C ILE A 214 -33.22 -62.45 5.61
N LEU A 215 -33.79 -61.26 5.76
CA LEU A 215 -34.10 -60.35 4.67
C LEU A 215 -32.82 -59.77 4.05
N ALA A 216 -32.68 -59.85 2.72
CA ALA A 216 -31.45 -59.46 2.03
C ALA A 216 -31.21 -57.93 1.97
N ASP A 217 -32.26 -57.14 2.14
CA ASP A 217 -32.26 -55.67 2.18
C ASP A 217 -31.89 -55.14 3.59
N THR A 218 -32.55 -55.65 4.63
CA THR A 218 -32.47 -55.09 6.00
C THR A 218 -31.66 -55.93 7.00
N GLU A 219 -31.24 -57.14 6.64
CA GLU A 219 -30.64 -58.14 7.55
C GLU A 219 -31.53 -58.52 8.76
N GLU A 220 -32.82 -58.20 8.70
CA GLU A 220 -33.76 -58.55 9.76
C GLU A 220 -34.14 -60.04 9.69
N GLU A 221 -34.23 -60.66 10.85
CA GLU A 221 -34.67 -62.04 10.99
C GLU A 221 -36.19 -62.12 10.94
N ILE A 222 -36.71 -62.89 9.99
CA ILE A 222 -38.14 -63.19 9.87
C ILE A 222 -38.42 -64.65 10.23
N LYS A 223 -39.56 -64.89 10.88
CA LYS A 223 -40.08 -66.23 11.18
C LYS A 223 -41.43 -66.41 10.49
N ASP A 224 -41.51 -67.33 9.53
CA ASP A 224 -42.73 -67.61 8.77
C ASP A 224 -42.95 -69.12 8.61
N TYR A 225 -44.19 -69.58 8.84
CA TYR A 225 -44.62 -70.96 8.66
C TYR A 225 -44.79 -71.34 7.17
N THR A 226 -44.85 -70.34 6.28
CA THR A 226 -45.25 -70.48 4.87
C THR A 226 -44.21 -69.99 3.87
N LEU A 227 -42.96 -69.80 4.30
CA LEU A 227 -41.87 -69.25 3.48
C LEU A 227 -41.73 -69.91 2.09
N TYR A 228 -41.90 -71.23 1.99
CA TYR A 228 -41.85 -71.99 0.73
C TYR A 228 -43.22 -72.28 0.09
N LYS A 229 -44.33 -71.97 0.78
CA LYS A 229 -45.70 -72.10 0.25
C LYS A 229 -46.18 -70.82 -0.42
N ASP A 230 -45.72 -69.67 0.07
CA ASP A 230 -46.05 -68.37 -0.47
C ASP A 230 -45.03 -67.94 -1.53
N ILE A 231 -45.50 -67.52 -2.70
CA ILE A 231 -44.69 -66.90 -3.77
C ILE A 231 -44.08 -65.54 -3.39
N LYS A 232 -44.15 -65.15 -2.10
CA LYS A 232 -43.75 -63.85 -1.56
C LYS A 232 -42.24 -63.67 -1.43
N TYR A 233 -41.48 -64.77 -1.41
CA TYR A 233 -40.05 -64.73 -1.13
C TYR A 233 -39.22 -65.39 -2.23
N THR A 234 -38.03 -64.83 -2.50
CA THR A 234 -37.03 -65.43 -3.39
C THR A 234 -35.76 -65.70 -2.59
N GLU A 235 -35.35 -66.97 -2.51
CA GLU A 235 -34.13 -67.36 -1.80
C GLU A 235 -32.89 -67.07 -2.66
N VAL A 236 -31.93 -66.36 -2.07
CA VAL A 236 -30.61 -66.10 -2.65
C VAL A 236 -29.52 -66.56 -1.68
N THR A 237 -28.34 -66.85 -2.23
CA THR A 237 -27.15 -67.12 -1.43
C THR A 237 -26.70 -65.85 -0.71
N ALA A 238 -26.09 -65.98 0.47
CA ALA A 238 -25.64 -64.84 1.28
C ALA A 238 -24.72 -63.86 0.50
N GLU A 239 -23.84 -64.39 -0.36
CA GLU A 239 -22.96 -63.57 -1.23
C GLU A 239 -23.73 -62.71 -2.24
N LYS A 240 -24.92 -63.15 -2.65
CA LYS A 240 -25.79 -62.43 -3.59
C LYS A 240 -26.79 -61.51 -2.88
N ALA A 241 -26.83 -61.50 -1.55
CA ALA A 241 -27.65 -60.57 -0.75
C ALA A 241 -27.01 -59.17 -0.64
N ILE A 242 -25.68 -59.09 -0.67
CA ILE A 242 -24.89 -57.84 -0.59
C ILE A 242 -25.37 -56.72 -1.53
N PRO A 243 -25.64 -56.96 -2.84
CA PRO A 243 -26.11 -55.89 -3.73
C PRO A 243 -27.48 -55.34 -3.33
N PHE A 244 -28.40 -56.17 -2.83
CA PHE A 244 -29.74 -55.73 -2.42
C PHE A 244 -29.69 -54.79 -1.21
N ARG A 245 -28.78 -55.06 -0.26
CA ARG A 245 -28.50 -54.17 0.87
C ARG A 245 -27.92 -52.83 0.43
N THR A 246 -26.99 -52.87 -0.53
CA THR A 246 -26.32 -51.66 -1.03
C THR A 246 -27.30 -50.74 -1.75
N GLU A 247 -28.20 -51.31 -2.55
CA GLU A 247 -29.26 -50.58 -3.23
C GLU A 247 -30.29 -49.99 -2.25
N TYR A 248 -30.67 -50.74 -1.22
CA TYR A 248 -31.58 -50.26 -0.16
C TYR A 248 -31.02 -49.04 0.60
N LEU A 249 -29.74 -49.09 0.99
CA LEU A 249 -29.08 -47.97 1.68
C LEU A 249 -28.89 -46.74 0.79
N ALA A 250 -28.63 -46.95 -0.51
CA ALA A 250 -28.52 -45.85 -1.48
C ALA A 250 -29.87 -45.12 -1.66
N ALA A 251 -30.98 -45.86 -1.70
CA ALA A 251 -32.33 -45.27 -1.79
C ALA A 251 -32.71 -44.48 -0.51
N GLN A 252 -32.34 -44.97 0.68
CA GLN A 252 -32.55 -44.20 1.91
C GLN A 252 -31.73 -42.91 1.96
N GLN A 253 -30.51 -42.91 1.42
CA GLN A 253 -29.69 -41.70 1.38
C GLN A 253 -30.21 -40.65 0.40
N SER A 254 -30.78 -41.06 -0.74
CA SER A 254 -31.40 -40.12 -1.67
C SER A 254 -32.67 -39.47 -1.12
N ASP A 255 -33.50 -40.22 -0.40
CA ASP A 255 -34.74 -39.67 0.19
C ASP A 255 -34.48 -38.68 1.34
N VAL A 256 -33.37 -38.84 2.08
CA VAL A 256 -33.00 -37.92 3.17
C VAL A 256 -32.28 -36.67 2.64
N SER A 257 -31.57 -36.75 1.50
CA SER A 257 -30.88 -35.58 0.93
C SER A 257 -31.79 -34.54 0.29
N ASP A 258 -33.03 -34.90 -0.06
CA ASP A 258 -33.98 -33.97 -0.68
C ASP A 258 -34.84 -33.18 0.36
N GLU A 259 -34.81 -33.54 1.65
CA GLU A 259 -35.60 -32.89 2.71
C GLU A 259 -34.84 -31.86 3.57
N ASP A 260 -33.50 -31.84 3.59
CA ASP A 260 -32.72 -31.06 4.58
C ASP A 260 -31.98 -29.81 4.02
N HIS A 261 -32.51 -29.24 2.94
CA HIS A 261 -32.02 -27.96 2.36
C HIS A 261 -33.10 -26.86 2.32
N SER A 262 -34.06 -26.89 3.25
CA SER A 262 -34.93 -25.74 3.52
C SER A 262 -34.53 -25.03 4.82
N TYR A 263 -33.71 -23.98 4.66
CA TYR A 263 -33.58 -22.81 5.53
C TYR A 263 -33.85 -22.96 7.04
N ASP A 264 -32.77 -23.00 7.83
CA ASP A 264 -32.76 -22.45 9.20
C ASP A 264 -31.75 -21.31 9.28
N ILE A 265 -32.27 -20.09 9.38
CA ILE A 265 -31.53 -18.88 9.75
C ILE A 265 -31.50 -18.86 11.28
N PRO A 266 -30.33 -18.91 11.95
CA PRO A 266 -30.30 -18.87 13.41
C PRO A 266 -30.65 -17.48 13.93
N ASP A 267 -31.67 -17.44 14.79
CA ASP A 267 -32.05 -16.33 15.64
C ASP A 267 -30.89 -15.94 16.58
N GLN A 268 -30.28 -14.78 16.34
CA GLN A 268 -29.23 -14.23 17.19
C GLN A 268 -29.84 -13.51 18.40
N ASN A 269 -30.15 -14.27 19.45
CA ASN A 269 -30.16 -13.79 20.83
C ASN A 269 -30.01 -14.97 21.81
N SER A 270 -28.81 -15.57 21.86
CA SER A 270 -28.34 -16.19 23.10
C SER A 270 -26.83 -16.17 23.20
N ASP A 271 -26.41 -15.71 24.35
CA ASP A 271 -25.06 -15.50 24.85
C ASP A 271 -24.36 -16.85 25.10
N ALA A 272 -23.24 -17.12 24.41
CA ALA A 272 -22.06 -17.82 24.92
C ALA A 272 -21.11 -18.29 23.78
N THR A 273 -19.97 -17.60 23.66
CA THR A 273 -18.62 -18.12 23.36
C THR A 273 -18.52 -19.40 22.51
N THR A 274 -18.05 -19.33 21.26
CA THR A 274 -16.64 -19.57 20.83
C THR A 274 -16.48 -19.42 19.31
N GLU A 275 -15.38 -18.79 18.89
CA GLU A 275 -14.75 -18.77 17.56
C GLU A 275 -15.44 -18.02 16.40
N GLU A 276 -14.95 -16.79 16.14
CA GLU A 276 -15.30 -15.96 14.98
C GLU A 276 -14.75 -16.55 13.67
N VAL A 277 -15.64 -17.05 12.81
CA VAL A 277 -15.45 -17.08 11.37
C VAL A 277 -16.16 -15.85 10.79
N THR A 278 -15.40 -14.85 10.34
CA THR A 278 -15.94 -13.63 9.76
C THR A 278 -16.52 -13.88 8.37
N TYR A 279 -17.84 -13.83 8.25
CA TYR A 279 -18.54 -13.61 6.97
C TYR A 279 -19.14 -12.20 6.97
N THR A 280 -18.65 -11.35 6.06
CA THR A 280 -19.19 -10.01 5.83
C THR A 280 -20.25 -10.06 4.73
N ALA A 281 -21.51 -9.85 5.10
CA ALA A 281 -22.60 -9.57 4.16
C ALA A 281 -22.68 -8.05 3.85
N PRO A 282 -23.17 -7.64 2.66
CA PRO A 282 -23.13 -6.26 2.20
C PRO A 282 -24.25 -5.43 2.82
N ALA A 283 -23.91 -4.31 3.46
CA ALA A 283 -24.89 -3.31 3.87
C ALA A 283 -25.37 -2.52 2.63
N PHE A 284 -26.67 -2.60 2.36
CA PHE A 284 -27.38 -1.74 1.42
C PHE A 284 -27.62 -0.35 2.04
N ARG A 285 -27.83 0.61 1.13
CA ARG A 285 -28.03 2.07 1.30
C ARG A 285 -29.00 2.48 2.42
N ASP A 286 -28.62 3.56 3.11
CA ASP A 286 -29.56 4.54 3.64
C ASP A 286 -29.52 5.81 2.77
N THR A 287 -30.65 6.10 2.14
CA THR A 287 -30.99 7.36 1.49
C THR A 287 -31.88 8.14 2.44
N GLU A 288 -31.45 9.31 2.93
CA GLU A 288 -32.37 10.40 3.30
C GLU A 288 -31.71 11.76 3.01
N GLU A 289 -32.25 12.47 2.02
CA GLU A 289 -32.26 13.93 1.94
C GLU A 289 -33.39 14.42 2.86
N ASP A 290 -33.14 15.34 3.79
CA ASP A 290 -33.86 16.63 3.82
C ASP A 290 -33.16 17.67 4.72
N THR A 291 -33.40 18.90 4.31
CA THR A 291 -32.91 20.22 4.67
C THR A 291 -33.20 20.71 6.10
N THR A 292 -32.30 21.53 6.68
CA THR A 292 -32.52 22.95 7.09
C THR A 292 -31.47 23.47 8.08
N GLU A 293 -31.37 24.81 8.13
CA GLU A 293 -30.34 25.70 8.64
C GLU A 293 -30.09 25.71 10.16
N GLY A 294 -28.86 26.06 10.55
CA GLY A 294 -28.62 27.12 11.55
C GLY A 294 -28.25 26.73 12.99
N ALA A 295 -27.07 27.20 13.41
CA ALA A 295 -26.64 27.54 14.78
C ALA A 295 -26.15 26.42 15.73
N ALA A 296 -24.82 26.28 15.75
CA ALA A 296 -23.92 26.24 16.91
C ALA A 296 -24.49 25.81 18.28
N THR A 297 -23.98 24.70 18.84
CA THR A 297 -22.94 24.68 19.90
C THR A 297 -22.84 23.28 20.54
N GLY A 298 -21.61 22.76 20.61
CA GLY A 298 -21.07 22.15 21.83
C GLY A 298 -21.54 20.75 22.27
N LEU A 299 -20.63 19.79 22.09
CA LEU A 299 -20.49 18.51 22.80
C LEU A 299 -21.61 17.48 22.66
N VAL A 300 -21.42 16.56 21.71
CA VAL A 300 -21.59 15.12 21.99
C VAL A 300 -20.49 14.36 21.26
N ALA A 301 -19.86 13.44 21.98
CA ALA A 301 -18.90 12.49 21.49
C ALA A 301 -19.50 11.66 20.36
N GLU A 302 -18.83 11.63 19.20
CA GLU A 302 -19.10 10.59 18.22
C GLU A 302 -17.79 10.19 17.53
N THR A 303 -17.58 8.89 17.62
CA THR A 303 -16.52 8.11 17.03
C THR A 303 -16.29 8.51 15.58
N SER A 304 -15.09 9.05 15.32
CA SER A 304 -14.59 9.25 13.97
C SER A 304 -14.39 7.88 13.32
N THR A 305 -15.40 7.41 12.60
CA THR A 305 -15.27 6.39 11.57
C THR A 305 -14.60 7.03 10.35
N MET A 306 -13.28 7.22 10.45
CA MET A 306 -12.44 7.42 9.27
C MET A 306 -12.40 6.09 8.50
N ALA A 307 -12.90 6.14 7.27
CA ALA A 307 -12.80 5.04 6.33
C ALA A 307 -11.33 4.67 6.07
N GLY A 308 -10.99 3.38 6.23
CA GLY A 308 -9.94 2.75 5.42
C GLY A 308 -8.54 2.57 6.01
N SER A 309 -8.29 2.77 7.31
CA SER A 309 -7.15 2.12 7.97
C SER A 309 -7.38 2.05 9.49
N THR A 310 -7.60 0.85 10.00
CA THR A 310 -7.48 0.59 11.44
C THR A 310 -6.03 0.76 11.81
N VAL A 311 -5.68 1.91 12.41
CA VAL A 311 -4.38 2.13 13.04
C VAL A 311 -4.18 1.02 14.05
N THR A 312 -3.16 0.20 13.85
CA THR A 312 -2.83 -0.88 14.76
C THR A 312 -2.39 -0.30 16.09
N ARG A 313 -2.60 -1.05 17.19
CA ARG A 313 -2.20 -0.57 18.52
C ARG A 313 -0.70 -0.30 18.63
N GLU A 314 0.09 -0.97 17.81
CA GLU A 314 1.54 -0.78 17.68
C GLU A 314 1.89 0.58 17.04
N GLU A 315 1.23 0.92 15.93
CA GLU A 315 1.41 2.23 15.27
C GLU A 315 0.99 3.39 16.18
N PHE A 316 -0.04 3.20 17.00
CA PHE A 316 -0.48 4.21 17.97
C PHE A 316 0.55 4.45 19.08
N GLU A 317 1.14 3.39 19.64
CA GLU A 317 2.17 3.54 20.68
C GLU A 317 3.48 4.11 20.11
N GLU A 318 3.84 3.79 18.86
CA GLU A 318 4.99 4.38 18.18
C GLU A 318 4.80 5.89 17.94
N LEU A 319 3.59 6.29 17.53
CA LEU A 319 3.25 7.70 17.35
C LEU A 319 3.30 8.46 18.69
N LYS A 320 2.80 7.85 19.77
CA LYS A 320 2.85 8.42 21.12
C LYS A 320 4.28 8.61 21.61
N ALA A 321 5.16 7.66 21.35
CA ALA A 321 6.59 7.78 21.69
C ALA A 321 7.27 8.92 20.92
N ARG A 322 6.98 9.05 19.62
CA ARG A 322 7.51 10.15 18.78
C ARG A 322 7.02 11.53 19.22
N VAL A 323 5.74 11.66 19.54
CA VAL A 323 5.17 12.92 20.03
C VAL A 323 5.77 13.31 21.38
N ALA A 324 5.92 12.35 22.32
CA ALA A 324 6.55 12.61 23.61
C ALA A 324 8.01 13.09 23.46
N GLN A 325 8.74 12.58 22.47
CA GLN A 325 10.12 13.00 22.20
C GLN A 325 10.20 14.42 21.62
N ILE A 326 9.26 14.79 20.75
CA ILE A 326 9.16 16.15 20.20
C ILE A 326 8.79 17.15 21.28
N GLU A 327 7.82 16.81 22.14
CA GLU A 327 7.41 17.66 23.26
C GLU A 327 8.54 17.83 24.29
N TYR A 328 9.30 16.76 24.56
CA TYR A 328 10.48 16.85 25.42
C TYR A 328 11.53 17.79 24.84
N VAL A 329 11.88 17.64 23.56
CA VAL A 329 12.86 18.53 22.89
C VAL A 329 12.39 19.98 22.89
N ARG A 330 11.08 20.22 22.71
CA ARG A 330 10.49 21.57 22.73
C ARG A 330 10.40 22.18 24.14
N SER A 331 10.42 21.36 25.19
CA SER A 331 10.42 21.81 26.59
C SER A 331 11.81 22.10 27.17
N VAL A 332 12.87 21.63 26.48
CA VAL A 332 14.27 21.74 26.91
C VAL A 332 15.06 22.77 26.07
N ALA A 333 14.50 23.24 24.95
CA ALA A 333 15.03 24.33 24.12
C ALA A 333 14.46 25.69 24.53
#